data_AF-A0A964AGK4-F1
#
_entry.id   AF-A0A964AGK4-F1
#
_cell.length_a   1.000
_cell.length_b   1.000
_cell.length_c   1.000
_cell.angle_alpha   90.00
_cell.angle_beta   90.00
_cell.angle_gamma   90.00
#
_symmetry.space_group_name_H-M   'P 1'
#
loop_
_entity.id
_entity.type
_entity.pdbx_description
1 polymer ?
#
loop_
_entity_poly.entity_id
_entity_poly.type
_entity_poly.pdbx_seq_one_letter_code
_entity_poly.pdbx_strand_id
1 'polypeptide(L)'
;MSESAAPKSGNLPITLATWMFILFDRGHMPADGDLAGAMRTIAEGAKAEDADMESLGRGLVELVEQKLGADSTFAHVRRYLTEQYGDEAIATSLGKTRDERARGARRYQFSHNLPWIAQIIDRFPNGQVGPHWVMIEQVTDTVTCMDPYPWDDLDEEYQMPVNDFMVKWELAGTHSVRFS
;
A
#
# COMPACT_ATOMS: atom_id res chain seq x y z
N MET A 1 29.84 5.96 -12.12
CA MET A 1 29.35 4.62 -11.75
C MET A 1 28.04 4.88 -11.05
N SER A 2 26.89 4.65 -11.70
CA SER A 2 25.61 4.86 -11.03
C SER A 2 25.47 3.75 -10.00
N GLU A 3 25.23 4.10 -8.75
CA GLU A 3 24.73 3.15 -7.77
C GLU A 3 23.43 2.61 -8.35
N SER A 4 23.45 1.33 -8.70
CA SER A 4 22.23 0.59 -8.98
C SER A 4 21.48 0.57 -7.65
N ALA A 5 20.54 1.50 -7.46
CA ALA A 5 19.59 1.44 -6.37
C ALA A 5 19.05 0.01 -6.33
N ALA A 6 19.27 -0.69 -5.21
CA ALA A 6 18.65 -1.98 -5.02
C ALA A 6 17.15 -1.75 -5.27
N PRO A 7 16.50 -2.55 -6.11
CA PRO A 7 15.09 -2.35 -6.37
C PRO A 7 14.35 -2.29 -5.05
N LYS A 8 13.56 -1.23 -4.86
CA LYS A 8 12.65 -1.08 -3.74
C LYS A 8 11.70 -2.28 -3.79
N SER A 9 12.08 -3.36 -3.11
CA SER A 9 11.19 -4.47 -2.84
C SER A 9 10.05 -3.84 -2.06
N GLY A 10 8.84 -3.78 -2.64
CA GLY A 10 7.67 -3.18 -2.00
C GLY A 10 7.54 -3.71 -0.57
N ASN A 11 8.07 -2.93 0.36
CA ASN A 11 8.27 -3.33 1.74
C ASN A 11 6.89 -3.25 2.37
N LEU A 12 6.36 -4.42 2.74
CA LEU A 12 5.01 -4.55 3.26
C LEU A 12 4.74 -3.53 4.39
N PRO A 13 5.58 -3.44 5.44
CA PRO A 13 5.51 -2.39 6.44
C PRO A 13 5.35 -0.98 5.90
N ILE A 14 6.16 -0.58 4.90
CA ILE A 14 6.13 0.77 4.32
C ILE A 14 4.83 1.00 3.55
N THR A 15 4.46 0.05 2.69
CA THR A 15 3.22 0.14 1.90
C THR A 15 1.99 0.23 2.79
N LEU A 16 1.94 -0.57 3.86
CA LEU A 16 0.85 -0.54 4.82
C LEU A 16 0.85 0.72 5.67
N ALA A 17 1.98 1.14 6.20
CA ALA A 17 2.09 2.36 7.00
C ALA A 17 1.56 3.57 6.22
N THR A 18 2.02 3.74 4.99
CA THR A 18 1.59 4.83 4.11
C THR A 18 0.11 4.73 3.77
N TRP A 19 -0.38 3.54 3.38
CA TRP A 19 -1.80 3.36 3.08
C TRP A 19 -2.70 3.64 4.30
N MET A 20 -2.31 3.15 5.49
CA MET A 20 -3.04 3.39 6.74
C MET A 20 -3.00 4.87 7.15
N PHE A 21 -1.90 5.57 6.92
CA PHE A 21 -1.83 7.02 7.16
C PHE A 21 -2.76 7.80 6.23
N ILE A 22 -2.86 7.41 4.95
CA ILE A 22 -3.84 8.01 4.01
C ILE A 22 -5.27 7.80 4.50
N LEU A 23 -5.60 6.62 5.01
CA LEU A 23 -6.91 6.37 5.62
C LEU A 23 -7.17 7.27 6.83
N PHE A 24 -6.17 7.40 7.70
CA PHE A 24 -6.23 8.29 8.87
C PHE A 24 -6.45 9.75 8.48
N ASP A 25 -5.70 10.27 7.51
CA ASP A 25 -5.85 11.64 6.99
C ASP A 25 -7.26 11.89 6.43
N ARG A 26 -7.86 10.84 5.86
CA ARG A 26 -9.25 10.86 5.36
C ARG A 26 -10.30 10.59 6.44
N GLY A 27 -9.91 10.53 7.71
CA GLY A 27 -10.79 10.45 8.87
C GLY A 27 -11.07 9.03 9.38
N HIS A 28 -10.37 8.01 8.88
CA HIS A 28 -10.54 6.62 9.30
C HIS A 28 -9.50 6.23 10.36
N MET A 29 -9.92 6.16 11.62
CA MET A 29 -9.03 5.89 12.75
C MET A 29 -8.78 4.38 12.92
N PRO A 30 -7.53 3.91 13.09
CA PRO A 30 -7.27 2.54 13.50
C PRO A 30 -7.69 2.31 14.97
N ALA A 31 -8.07 1.09 15.30
CA ALA A 31 -8.44 0.69 16.66
C ALA A 31 -7.24 0.70 17.64
N ASP A 32 -6.04 0.42 17.14
CA ASP A 32 -4.82 0.44 17.94
C ASP A 32 -4.38 1.87 18.30
N GLY A 33 -4.29 2.13 19.60
CA GLY A 33 -3.97 3.45 20.14
C GLY A 33 -2.55 3.92 19.81
N ASP A 34 -1.59 3.01 19.67
CA ASP A 34 -0.20 3.36 19.32
C ASP A 34 -0.13 3.82 17.87
N LEU A 35 -0.83 3.13 16.96
CA LEU A 35 -0.92 3.53 15.55
C LEU A 35 -1.63 4.88 15.42
N ALA A 36 -2.78 5.04 16.08
CA ALA A 36 -3.54 6.29 16.09
C ALA A 36 -2.74 7.46 16.71
N GLY A 37 -1.87 7.16 17.69
CA GLY A 37 -0.95 8.13 18.29
C GLY A 37 0.13 8.55 17.31
N ALA A 38 0.83 7.59 16.70
CA ALA A 38 1.87 7.85 15.71
C ALA A 38 1.36 8.68 14.52
N MET A 39 0.19 8.34 13.98
CA MET A 39 -0.43 9.07 12.87
C MET A 39 -0.82 10.51 13.26
N ARG A 40 -1.30 10.73 14.49
CA ARG A 40 -1.54 12.08 15.02
C ARG A 40 -0.26 12.89 15.11
N THR A 41 0.81 12.29 15.64
CA THR A 41 2.12 12.94 15.71
C THR A 41 2.63 13.34 14.32
N ILE A 42 2.47 12.47 13.32
CA ILE A 42 2.81 12.80 11.92
C ILE A 42 1.96 13.99 11.41
N ALA A 43 0.64 13.95 11.60
CA ALA A 43 -0.26 15.01 11.13
C ALA A 43 -0.07 16.36 11.85
N GLU A 44 0.38 16.35 13.10
CA GLU A 44 0.80 17.54 13.85
C GLU A 44 2.17 18.03 13.40
N GLY A 45 3.13 17.12 13.20
CA GLY A 45 4.46 17.41 12.69
C GLY A 45 4.44 18.09 11.32
N ALA A 46 3.54 17.66 10.42
CA ALA A 46 3.35 18.26 9.10
C ALA A 46 2.93 19.75 9.13
N LYS A 47 2.52 20.28 10.30
CA LYS A 47 2.17 21.69 10.51
C LYS A 47 3.32 22.51 11.10
N ALA A 48 4.40 21.86 11.52
CA ALA A 48 5.57 22.49 12.12
C ALA A 48 6.69 22.61 11.08
N GLU A 49 7.35 23.77 11.01
CA GLU A 49 8.37 24.07 10.00
C GLU A 49 9.64 23.22 10.13
N ASP A 50 9.97 22.79 11.36
CA ASP A 50 11.22 22.06 11.67
C ASP A 50 10.98 20.58 12.08
N ALA A 51 9.81 20.01 11.79
CA ALA A 51 9.55 18.61 12.11
C ALA A 51 10.37 17.67 11.21
N ASP A 52 11.04 16.70 11.84
CA ASP A 52 11.69 15.60 11.13
C ASP A 52 10.65 14.57 10.66
N MET A 53 10.04 14.86 9.50
CA MET A 53 8.98 14.04 8.92
C MET A 53 9.45 12.63 8.52
N GLU A 54 10.73 12.49 8.15
CA GLU A 54 11.31 11.19 7.83
C GLU A 54 11.33 10.31 9.08
N SER A 55 11.85 10.82 10.21
CA SER A 55 11.87 10.09 11.47
C SER A 55 10.46 9.71 11.95
N LEU A 56 9.48 10.62 11.81
CA LEU A 56 8.09 10.34 12.18
C LEU A 56 7.47 9.25 11.29
N GLY A 57 7.69 9.32 9.98
CA GLY A 57 7.22 8.30 9.03
C GLY A 57 7.85 6.93 9.29
N ARG A 58 9.18 6.89 9.50
CA ARG A 58 9.90 5.66 9.86
C ARG A 58 9.39 5.05 11.17
N GLY A 59 9.06 5.87 12.16
CA GLY A 59 8.47 5.38 13.41
C GLY A 59 7.14 4.64 13.20
N LEU A 60 6.29 5.11 12.29
CA LEU A 60 5.05 4.40 11.93
C LEU A 60 5.35 3.08 11.20
N VAL A 61 6.32 3.08 10.29
CA VAL A 61 6.76 1.88 9.55
C VAL A 61 7.26 0.81 10.51
N GLU A 62 8.14 1.18 11.45
CA GLU A 62 8.67 0.28 12.47
C GLU A 62 7.56 -0.29 13.35
N LEU A 63 6.56 0.52 13.70
CA LEU A 63 5.42 0.06 14.48
C LEU A 63 4.57 -0.98 13.72
N VAL A 64 4.34 -0.77 12.42
CA VAL A 64 3.67 -1.76 11.56
C VAL A 64 4.53 -3.02 11.43
N GLU A 65 5.84 -2.88 11.24
CA GLU A 65 6.76 -4.01 11.13
C GLU A 65 6.80 -4.85 12.41
N GLN A 66 6.82 -4.23 13.59
CA GLN A 66 6.78 -4.94 14.88
C GLN A 66 5.48 -5.73 15.07
N LYS A 67 4.36 -5.20 14.58
CA LYS A 67 3.04 -5.83 14.74
C LYS A 67 2.80 -6.95 13.73
N LEU A 68 3.29 -6.79 12.49
CA LEU A 68 2.93 -7.68 11.38
C LEU A 68 4.11 -8.53 10.85
N GLY A 69 5.33 -8.02 10.92
CA GLY A 69 6.52 -8.60 10.29
C GLY A 69 6.57 -8.39 8.77
N ALA A 70 7.77 -8.22 8.22
CA ALA A 70 7.97 -7.95 6.79
C ALA A 70 7.51 -9.10 5.87
N ASP A 71 7.67 -10.36 6.30
CA ASP A 71 7.33 -11.56 5.53
C ASP A 71 5.90 -12.06 5.77
N SER A 72 5.01 -11.20 6.24
CA SER A 72 3.64 -11.60 6.56
C SER A 72 2.83 -12.04 5.35
N THR A 73 2.05 -13.10 5.53
CA THR A 73 1.15 -13.62 4.49
C THR A 73 -0.02 -12.68 4.25
N PHE A 74 -0.66 -12.77 3.07
CA PHE A 74 -1.90 -12.04 2.78
C PHE A 74 -2.99 -12.25 3.85
N ALA A 75 -3.14 -13.48 4.34
CA ALA A 75 -4.13 -13.80 5.36
C ALA A 75 -3.85 -13.06 6.69
N HIS A 76 -2.57 -12.93 7.07
CA HIS A 76 -2.17 -12.16 8.24
C HIS A 76 -2.40 -10.66 8.04
N VAL A 77 -2.04 -10.12 6.87
CA VAL A 77 -2.28 -8.71 6.51
C VAL A 77 -3.79 -8.39 6.61
N ARG A 78 -4.63 -9.22 5.99
CA ARG A 78 -6.09 -9.04 6.03
C ARG A 78 -6.60 -9.05 7.47
N ARG A 79 -6.19 -10.04 8.27
CA ARG A 79 -6.61 -10.15 9.68
C ARG A 79 -6.20 -8.90 10.46
N TYR A 80 -4.96 -8.47 10.33
CA TYR A 80 -4.44 -7.28 10.99
C TYR A 80 -5.26 -6.03 10.62
N LEU A 81 -5.50 -5.77 9.34
CA LEU A 81 -6.30 -4.62 8.90
C LEU A 81 -7.75 -4.69 9.37
N THR A 82 -8.32 -5.90 9.44
CA THR A 82 -9.67 -6.14 9.97
C THR A 82 -9.74 -5.81 11.46
N GLU A 83 -8.71 -6.14 12.23
CA GLU A 83 -8.61 -5.76 13.66
C GLU A 83 -8.52 -4.24 13.84
N GLN A 84 -7.91 -3.53 12.88
CA GLN A 84 -7.77 -2.07 12.95
C GLN A 84 -9.03 -1.30 12.53
N TYR A 85 -9.74 -1.76 11.50
CA TYR A 85 -10.80 -0.98 10.87
C TYR A 85 -12.18 -1.66 10.87
N GLY A 86 -12.25 -2.92 11.28
CA GLY A 86 -13.47 -3.75 11.22
C GLY A 86 -13.60 -4.51 9.89
N ASP A 87 -14.31 -5.64 9.93
CA ASP A 87 -14.44 -6.54 8.76
C ASP A 87 -15.25 -5.90 7.63
N GLU A 88 -16.26 -5.08 7.98
CA GLU A 88 -17.10 -4.40 6.98
C GLU A 88 -16.35 -3.32 6.21
N ALA A 89 -15.31 -2.72 6.80
CA ALA A 89 -14.50 -1.69 6.17
C ALA A 89 -13.41 -2.25 5.24
N ILE A 90 -13.06 -3.55 5.37
CA ILE A 90 -11.93 -4.16 4.66
C ILE A 90 -12.42 -5.15 3.61
N ALA A 91 -12.42 -4.72 2.35
CA ALA A 91 -12.76 -5.58 1.22
C ALA A 91 -11.52 -6.12 0.50
N THR A 92 -11.60 -7.37 0.04
CA THR A 92 -10.43 -8.08 -0.54
C THR A 92 -10.61 -8.60 -1.96
N SER A 93 -11.83 -8.50 -2.52
CA SER A 93 -12.13 -9.01 -3.86
C SER A 93 -12.74 -7.92 -4.73
N LEU A 94 -12.14 -7.65 -5.89
CA LEU A 94 -12.69 -6.73 -6.91
C LEU A 94 -13.53 -7.44 -7.98
N GLY A 95 -13.65 -8.77 -7.92
CA GLY A 95 -14.32 -9.58 -8.94
C GLY A 95 -13.76 -11.00 -9.02
N LYS A 96 -14.52 -11.91 -9.65
CA LYS A 96 -14.11 -13.32 -9.82
C LYS A 96 -13.36 -13.54 -11.13
N THR A 97 -13.76 -12.82 -12.18
CA THR A 97 -13.09 -12.85 -13.50
C THR A 97 -12.16 -11.66 -13.68
N ARG A 98 -11.26 -11.72 -14.65
CA ARG A 98 -10.37 -10.59 -15.00
C ARG A 98 -11.17 -9.35 -15.37
N ASP A 99 -12.21 -9.50 -16.19
CA ASP A 99 -13.08 -8.40 -16.60
C ASP A 99 -13.90 -7.81 -15.44
N GLU A 100 -14.32 -8.65 -14.50
CA GLU A 100 -14.95 -8.17 -13.26
C GLU A 100 -13.96 -7.40 -12.40
N ARG A 101 -12.74 -7.90 -12.21
CA ARG A 101 -11.69 -7.22 -11.43
C ARG A 101 -11.32 -5.86 -12.01
N ALA A 102 -11.13 -5.76 -13.32
CA ALA A 102 -10.83 -4.50 -13.99
C ALA A 102 -11.97 -3.47 -13.82
N ARG A 103 -13.22 -3.90 -14.01
CA ARG A 103 -14.39 -3.04 -13.78
C ARG A 103 -14.56 -2.67 -12.30
N GLY A 104 -14.29 -3.59 -11.39
CA GLY A 104 -14.32 -3.38 -9.95
C GLY A 104 -13.30 -2.34 -9.50
N ALA A 105 -12.06 -2.45 -10.00
CA ALA A 105 -10.99 -1.50 -9.70
C ALA A 105 -11.35 -0.08 -10.14
N ARG A 106 -11.85 0.06 -11.38
CA ARG A 106 -12.35 1.33 -11.92
C ARG A 106 -13.51 1.88 -11.09
N ARG A 107 -14.48 1.04 -10.72
CA ARG A 107 -15.61 1.47 -9.88
C ARG A 107 -15.14 1.97 -8.52
N TYR A 108 -14.19 1.28 -7.89
CA TYR A 108 -13.63 1.69 -6.61
C TYR A 108 -12.96 3.07 -6.70
N GLN A 109 -12.12 3.29 -7.72
CA GLN A 109 -11.49 4.58 -7.99
C GLN A 109 -12.51 5.73 -8.03
N PHE A 110 -13.62 5.57 -8.76
CA PHE A 110 -14.65 6.61 -8.86
C PHE A 110 -15.48 6.81 -7.58
N SER A 111 -15.62 5.79 -6.74
CA SER A 111 -16.53 5.84 -5.59
C SER A 111 -15.87 6.31 -4.29
N HIS A 112 -14.59 5.98 -4.09
CA HIS A 112 -13.91 6.25 -2.82
C HIS A 112 -12.81 7.30 -2.95
N ASN A 113 -12.21 7.46 -4.13
CA ASN A 113 -11.04 8.31 -4.34
C ASN A 113 -9.94 8.08 -3.26
N LEU A 114 -9.74 6.80 -2.93
CA LEU A 114 -8.73 6.29 -2.00
C LEU A 114 -7.88 5.26 -2.75
N PRO A 115 -6.57 5.19 -2.48
CA PRO A 115 -5.76 4.10 -2.99
C PRO A 115 -6.18 2.77 -2.37
N TRP A 116 -5.84 1.69 -3.05
CA TRP A 116 -5.95 0.32 -2.55
C TRP A 116 -4.64 -0.40 -2.76
N ILE A 117 -4.40 -1.47 -2.01
CA ILE A 117 -3.14 -2.20 -2.09
C ILE A 117 -3.34 -3.57 -2.74
N ALA A 118 -2.35 -4.01 -3.50
CA ALA A 118 -2.33 -5.33 -4.10
C ALA A 118 -0.98 -5.99 -3.89
N GLN A 119 -0.97 -7.31 -3.80
CA GLN A 119 0.26 -8.08 -3.93
C GLN A 119 0.43 -8.48 -5.38
N ILE A 120 1.62 -8.29 -5.95
CA ILE A 120 1.97 -8.72 -7.31
C ILE A 120 3.25 -9.53 -7.31
N ILE A 121 3.44 -10.40 -8.30
CA ILE A 121 4.72 -11.07 -8.55
C ILE A 121 5.51 -10.26 -9.57
N ASP A 122 6.75 -9.93 -9.25
CA ASP A 122 7.63 -9.20 -10.16
C ASP A 122 9.05 -9.77 -10.20
N ARG A 123 9.80 -9.38 -11.24
CA ARG A 123 11.22 -9.64 -11.39
C ARG A 123 12.02 -8.40 -11.03
N PHE A 124 12.76 -8.49 -9.94
CA PHE A 124 13.63 -7.42 -9.47
C PHE A 124 14.93 -7.33 -10.30
N PRO A 125 15.55 -6.15 -10.44
CA PRO A 125 16.87 -5.93 -11.06
C PRO A 125 17.98 -6.90 -10.67
N ASN A 126 17.99 -7.40 -9.43
CA ASN A 126 18.95 -8.42 -8.97
C ASN A 126 18.67 -9.84 -9.55
N GLY A 127 17.65 -9.97 -10.40
CA GLY A 127 17.22 -11.22 -11.02
C GLY A 127 16.25 -12.05 -10.17
N GLN A 128 15.99 -11.67 -8.92
CA GLN A 128 15.04 -12.34 -8.05
C GLN A 128 13.60 -12.16 -8.57
N VAL A 129 12.81 -13.21 -8.47
CA VAL A 129 11.36 -13.16 -8.72
C VAL A 129 10.66 -13.38 -7.39
N GLY A 130 9.73 -12.51 -7.04
CA GLY A 130 9.04 -12.61 -5.77
C GLY A 130 7.83 -11.71 -5.64
N PRO A 131 7.02 -11.92 -4.59
CA PRO A 131 5.91 -11.05 -4.29
C PRO A 131 6.41 -9.71 -3.74
N HIS A 132 5.69 -8.65 -4.06
CA HIS A 132 5.76 -7.40 -3.32
C HIS A 132 4.41 -6.70 -3.33
N TRP A 133 4.27 -5.70 -2.46
CA TRP A 133 3.05 -4.92 -2.31
C TRP A 133 3.14 -3.61 -3.06
N VAL A 134 2.03 -3.23 -3.68
CA VAL A 134 1.91 -2.03 -4.50
C VAL A 134 0.67 -1.27 -4.07
N MET A 135 0.76 0.06 -4.06
CA MET A 135 -0.35 0.94 -3.74
C MET A 135 -0.88 1.54 -5.03
N ILE A 136 -2.14 1.27 -5.34
CA ILE A 136 -2.78 1.58 -6.62
C ILE A 136 -3.72 2.75 -6.43
N GLU A 137 -3.49 3.80 -7.20
CA GLU A 137 -4.30 5.01 -7.18
C GLU A 137 -5.32 5.03 -8.32
N GLN A 138 -4.90 4.61 -9.50
CA GLN A 138 -5.68 4.75 -10.72
C GLN A 138 -5.54 3.52 -11.62
N VAL A 139 -6.67 3.10 -12.22
CA VAL A 139 -6.74 1.98 -13.16
C VAL A 139 -7.50 2.42 -14.41
N THR A 140 -6.79 2.75 -15.48
CA THR A 140 -7.34 3.03 -16.81
C THR A 140 -6.87 1.95 -17.80
N ASP A 141 -6.21 2.33 -18.88
CA ASP A 141 -5.44 1.44 -19.75
C ASP A 141 -4.04 1.16 -19.15
N THR A 142 -3.61 2.03 -18.24
CA THR A 142 -2.45 1.85 -17.36
C THR A 142 -2.90 1.80 -15.90
N VAL A 143 -2.09 1.15 -15.08
CA VAL A 143 -2.21 1.17 -13.63
C VAL A 143 -1.12 2.10 -13.11
N THR A 144 -1.54 3.13 -12.37
CA THR A 144 -0.63 4.04 -11.66
C THR A 144 -0.48 3.53 -10.24
N CYS A 145 0.75 3.20 -9.88
CA CYS A 145 1.13 2.83 -8.54
C CYS A 145 1.88 4.00 -7.88
N MET A 146 1.42 4.40 -6.70
CA MET A 146 2.10 5.40 -5.87
C MET A 146 3.37 4.78 -5.25
N ASP A 147 4.44 5.56 -5.18
CA ASP A 147 5.62 5.21 -4.37
C ASP A 147 5.23 5.25 -2.88
N PRO A 148 5.28 4.13 -2.15
CA PRO A 148 4.92 4.13 -0.74
C PRO A 148 6.01 4.75 0.17
N TYR A 149 7.13 5.23 -0.37
CA TYR A 149 8.25 5.85 0.36
C TYR A 149 8.18 7.38 0.29
N PRO A 150 7.39 8.07 1.15
CA PRO A 150 7.14 9.51 1.04
C PRO A 150 8.35 10.41 1.39
N TRP A 151 9.44 9.83 1.90
CA TRP A 151 10.68 10.53 2.27
C TRP A 151 11.81 10.29 1.27
N ASP A 152 11.56 9.53 0.19
CA ASP A 152 12.52 9.41 -0.89
C ASP A 152 12.29 10.56 -1.87
N ASP A 153 13.34 11.31 -2.18
CA ASP A 153 13.31 12.42 -3.15
C ASP A 153 13.12 11.92 -4.60
N LEU A 154 13.12 10.60 -4.81
CA LEU A 154 12.80 9.96 -6.08
C LEU A 154 11.27 9.79 -6.21
N ASP A 155 10.61 10.78 -6.82
CA ASP A 155 9.23 10.66 -7.31
C ASP A 155 9.17 9.59 -8.41
N GLU A 156 9.04 8.33 -8.01
CA GLU A 156 8.79 7.23 -8.94
C GLU A 156 7.37 6.68 -8.73
N GLU A 157 6.38 7.54 -8.96
CA GLU A 157 5.11 7.03 -9.50
C GLU A 157 5.45 6.14 -10.68
N TYR A 158 5.19 4.84 -10.56
CA TYR A 158 5.48 3.92 -11.63
C TYR A 158 4.18 3.44 -12.25
N GLN A 159 4.18 3.40 -13.57
CA GLN A 159 3.03 3.01 -14.36
C GLN A 159 3.33 1.69 -15.06
N MET A 160 2.32 0.83 -15.12
CA MET A 160 2.39 -0.37 -15.95
C MET A 160 1.11 -0.57 -16.77
N PRO A 161 1.17 -1.20 -17.95
CA PRO A 161 -0.03 -1.56 -18.69
C PRO A 161 -0.99 -2.38 -17.83
N VAL A 162 -2.29 -2.13 -17.96
CA VAL A 162 -3.30 -2.85 -17.15
C VAL A 162 -3.23 -4.37 -17.36
N ASN A 163 -2.88 -4.82 -18.57
CA ASN A 163 -2.72 -6.24 -18.86
C ASN A 163 -1.53 -6.84 -18.10
N ASP A 164 -0.41 -6.12 -18.01
CA ASP A 164 0.77 -6.57 -17.30
C ASP A 164 0.49 -6.64 -15.80
N PHE A 165 -0.17 -5.61 -15.25
CA PHE A 165 -0.65 -5.62 -13.87
C PHE A 165 -1.54 -6.83 -13.59
N MET A 166 -2.54 -7.08 -14.43
CA MET A 166 -3.47 -8.20 -14.25
C MET A 166 -2.74 -9.54 -14.24
N VAL A 167 -1.74 -9.73 -15.10
CA VAL A 167 -0.92 -10.95 -15.10
C VAL A 167 -0.12 -11.08 -13.80
N LYS A 168 0.60 -10.02 -13.40
CA LYS A 168 1.42 -10.05 -12.17
C LYS A 168 0.57 -10.25 -10.91
N TRP A 169 -0.63 -9.66 -10.88
CA TRP A 169 -1.58 -9.78 -9.79
C TRP A 169 -2.23 -11.17 -9.74
N GLU A 170 -2.56 -11.76 -10.89
CA GLU A 170 -3.07 -13.14 -10.96
C GLU A 170 -2.03 -14.17 -10.53
N LEU A 171 -0.76 -13.97 -10.90
CA LEU A 171 0.35 -14.80 -10.40
C LEU A 171 0.50 -14.74 -8.88
N ALA A 172 0.13 -13.62 -8.26
CA ALA A 172 0.11 -13.44 -6.81
C ALA A 172 -1.19 -13.91 -6.15
N GLY A 173 -2.10 -14.58 -6.87
CA GLY A 173 -3.37 -15.07 -6.33
C GLY A 173 -4.48 -14.01 -6.26
N THR A 174 -4.34 -12.89 -6.96
CA THR A 174 -5.30 -11.77 -6.97
C THR A 174 -5.56 -11.15 -5.60
N HIS A 175 -4.57 -11.25 -4.71
CA HIS A 175 -4.61 -10.68 -3.37
C HIS A 175 -4.65 -9.15 -3.42
N SER A 176 -5.68 -8.57 -2.81
CA SER A 176 -5.86 -7.12 -2.71
C SER A 176 -6.56 -6.75 -1.42
N VAL A 177 -6.35 -5.52 -0.96
CA VAL A 177 -7.10 -4.91 0.12
C VAL A 177 -7.52 -3.51 -0.28
N ARG A 178 -8.77 -3.17 -0.03
CA ARG A 178 -9.32 -1.82 -0.19
C ARG A 178 -10.20 -1.47 1.01
N PHE A 179 -10.32 -0.18 1.28
CA PHE A 179 -11.32 0.33 2.21
C PHE A 179 -12.71 0.30 1.54
N SER A 180 -13.80 0.22 2.28
CA SER A 180 -15.19 0.15 1.73
C SER A 180 -16.11 1.19 2.36
#